data_AF-E9L6F1-F1
#
_entry.id   AF-E9L6F1-F1
#
_cell.length_a   1.000
_cell.length_b   1.000
_cell.length_c   1.000
_cell.angle_alpha   90.00
_cell.angle_beta   90.00
_cell.angle_gamma   90.00
#
_symmetry.space_group_name_H-M   'P 1'
#
loop_
_entity.id
_entity.type
_entity.pdbx_description
1 polymer ?
#
loop_
_entity_poly.entity_id
_entity_poly.type
_entity_poly.pdbx_seq_one_letter_code
_entity_poly.pdbx_strand_id
1 'polypeptide(L)'
;MSITAPSQNDHTPRKKGGADPEHARQGARREEDAASARDARLGNKSIKSQQQVEAPDLQRRLWALHKTMWKITDYQRLRGCHRYIAGGAGAASLRWHEPGRASWASLCTSSSVWASPLSAAAIGKTRAVEVSTALDNWFKQEKQHSVEFLTLTLAHDKEQSLQEVWDTLAYAWRGVVAGASWRGGKRYEGDRARFGVKHWIKSVEATHGAHGWHVHLHVLLLLDKELTQDQRGALESNIYSRWSAAAQRRGFKAPSRAHGVKLEKARKDKNGHDLGTYLAKGSIASVAETLSREMTAGQSSKEGRAESRTPFQILDSIRKKWDTSLKNPDVQLWRAWEKDSMGRRQIAWSKGAKDALGVSAVSDEEAEQQGEESHTTVEVARVEYEEWNRAREDTGEKLRDDLATRGDVVEYVAQAKTPGEAHKRAATILRALQVHYQQEDKPIPADHAAAVVLPVNKTQSRELLDAG
;
A
#
# COMPACT_ATOMS: atom_id res chain seq x y z
N MET A 1 21.61 -78.61 22.49
CA MET A 1 22.32 -77.93 21.39
C MET A 1 23.11 -76.80 22.06
N SER A 2 24.33 -77.03 22.57
CA SER A 2 25.61 -76.97 21.85
C SER A 2 25.62 -75.83 20.83
N ILE A 3 26.50 -74.82 20.85
CA ILE A 3 27.89 -74.72 21.33
C ILE A 3 28.27 -73.21 21.26
N THR A 4 28.88 -72.70 22.36
CA THR A 4 30.11 -71.87 22.43
C THR A 4 30.25 -70.58 21.58
N ALA A 5 30.98 -69.49 21.93
CA ALA A 5 32.09 -69.23 22.86
C ALA A 5 32.35 -67.68 22.92
N PRO A 6 33.30 -67.16 23.73
CA PRO A 6 33.19 -65.90 24.48
C PRO A 6 34.15 -64.79 24.00
N SER A 7 34.30 -63.65 24.70
CA SER A 7 35.48 -63.40 25.57
C SER A 7 35.46 -61.97 26.13
N GLN A 8 35.32 -61.80 27.45
CA GLN A 8 36.27 -61.21 28.42
C GLN A 8 36.41 -59.66 28.41
N ASN A 9 35.92 -58.98 29.47
CA ASN A 9 36.62 -58.64 30.74
C ASN A 9 37.55 -57.41 30.55
N ASP A 10 37.69 -56.45 31.47
CA ASP A 10 37.68 -56.60 32.91
C ASP A 10 37.57 -55.26 33.67
N HIS A 11 37.06 -55.40 34.90
CA HIS A 11 37.45 -54.74 36.15
C HIS A 11 37.47 -53.19 36.28
N THR A 12 36.56 -52.51 37.01
CA THR A 12 36.18 -52.56 38.46
C THR A 12 37.10 -51.70 39.38
N PRO A 13 36.80 -51.51 40.69
CA PRO A 13 35.74 -50.64 41.21
C PRO A 13 36.22 -49.82 42.46
N ARG A 14 35.28 -49.10 43.11
CA ARG A 14 35.04 -48.94 44.58
C ARG A 14 34.68 -47.49 44.94
N LYS A 15 33.43 -47.26 45.37
CA LYS A 15 32.91 -47.28 46.78
C LYS A 15 33.41 -46.03 47.55
N LYS A 16 32.62 -45.31 48.35
CA LYS A 16 31.40 -45.65 49.12
C LYS A 16 30.89 -44.37 49.81
N GLY A 17 29.58 -44.33 50.08
CA GLY A 17 28.97 -43.66 51.24
C GLY A 17 28.66 -42.17 51.05
N GLY A 18 27.49 -41.64 51.38
CA GLY A 18 26.36 -42.18 52.14
C GLY A 18 25.83 -41.10 53.09
N ALA A 19 24.50 -40.93 53.07
CA ALA A 19 23.63 -40.28 54.06
C ALA A 19 23.48 -38.74 54.08
N ASP A 20 22.23 -38.34 53.76
CA ASP A 20 21.38 -37.22 54.25
C ASP A 20 21.61 -36.80 55.73
N PRO A 21 21.14 -35.64 56.26
CA PRO A 21 19.78 -35.09 56.05
C PRO A 21 19.57 -33.55 56.16
N GLU A 22 18.30 -33.18 55.97
CA GLU A 22 17.55 -31.93 56.17
C GLU A 22 17.75 -31.21 57.54
N HIS A 23 18.05 -29.90 57.53
CA HIS A 23 17.25 -28.77 58.11
C HIS A 23 18.06 -27.48 58.40
N ALA A 24 17.46 -26.36 57.96
CA ALA A 24 17.46 -25.01 58.56
C ALA A 24 18.76 -24.18 58.66
N ARG A 25 18.78 -23.02 57.96
CA ARG A 25 18.86 -21.65 58.53
C ARG A 25 18.97 -20.56 57.45
N GLN A 26 18.05 -19.60 57.56
CA GLN A 26 18.18 -18.14 57.43
C GLN A 26 19.28 -17.51 56.54
N GLY A 27 18.87 -16.52 55.75
CA GLY A 27 19.68 -15.29 55.59
C GLY A 27 19.80 -14.76 54.16
N ALA A 28 19.04 -13.70 53.88
CA ALA A 28 19.38 -12.57 53.02
C ALA A 28 20.02 -12.85 51.64
N ARG A 29 19.24 -12.67 50.56
CA ARG A 29 19.78 -12.04 49.35
C ARG A 29 18.89 -10.89 48.88
N ARG A 30 19.52 -9.72 48.91
CA ARG A 30 19.15 -8.47 48.25
C ARG A 30 19.01 -8.68 46.73
N GLU A 31 18.01 -7.97 46.20
CA GLU A 31 18.06 -7.13 45.00
C GLU A 31 19.09 -7.52 43.93
N GLU A 32 18.62 -8.12 42.84
CA GLU A 32 19.15 -7.95 41.48
C GLU A 32 18.20 -8.58 40.46
N ASP A 33 17.01 -7.98 40.27
CA ASP A 33 16.18 -8.20 39.08
C ASP A 33 16.18 -6.92 38.24
N ALA A 34 17.35 -6.62 37.67
CA ALA A 34 17.53 -5.58 36.67
C ALA A 34 17.09 -6.12 35.29
N ALA A 35 15.93 -5.66 34.85
CA ALA A 35 15.57 -5.32 33.48
C ALA A 35 16.46 -5.90 32.35
N SER A 36 16.08 -7.06 31.82
CA SER A 36 16.40 -7.40 30.43
C SER A 36 15.25 -6.94 29.54
N ALA A 37 15.31 -5.67 29.13
CA ALA A 37 14.52 -5.13 28.04
C ALA A 37 14.92 -5.87 26.75
N ARG A 38 14.23 -6.97 26.46
CA ARG A 38 14.26 -7.58 25.13
C ARG A 38 13.42 -6.70 24.20
N ASP A 39 14.11 -5.85 23.43
CA ASP A 39 13.53 -5.11 22.32
C ASP A 39 12.71 -6.03 21.42
N ALA A 40 11.39 -5.87 21.48
CA ALA A 40 10.48 -6.58 20.61
C ALA A 40 10.68 -6.05 19.18
N ARG A 41 11.07 -6.96 18.29
CA ARG A 41 11.16 -6.72 16.85
C ARG A 41 9.75 -6.41 16.34
N LEU A 42 9.58 -5.22 15.74
CA LEU A 42 8.41 -4.83 14.95
C LEU A 42 7.94 -6.03 14.13
N GLY A 43 6.65 -6.32 14.17
CA GLY A 43 6.00 -7.50 13.58
C GLY A 43 6.83 -8.21 12.52
N ASN A 44 7.48 -9.30 12.92
CA ASN A 44 8.42 -10.02 12.08
C ASN A 44 7.64 -10.87 11.05
N LYS A 45 7.14 -10.23 9.99
CA LYS A 45 6.69 -10.90 8.74
C LYS A 45 7.09 -10.04 7.54
N SER A 46 8.19 -10.45 6.92
CA SER A 46 8.65 -10.10 5.57
C SER A 46 9.16 -8.67 5.30
N ILE A 47 10.24 -8.25 5.97
CA ILE A 47 11.19 -7.32 5.33
C ILE A 47 12.61 -7.80 5.64
N LYS A 48 12.95 -9.00 5.19
CA LYS A 48 14.35 -9.37 5.00
C LYS A 48 14.69 -9.02 3.56
N SER A 49 15.58 -8.04 3.38
CA SER A 49 16.31 -7.71 2.15
C SER A 49 15.62 -8.18 0.86
N GLN A 50 14.52 -7.55 0.47
CA GLN A 50 14.06 -7.66 -0.90
C GLN A 50 15.10 -6.90 -1.74
N GLN A 51 15.75 -7.60 -2.68
CA GLN A 51 16.48 -6.94 -3.76
C GLN A 51 15.57 -5.83 -4.32
N GLN A 52 16.11 -4.62 -4.46
CA GLN A 52 15.40 -3.56 -5.16
C GLN A 52 15.02 -4.10 -6.54
N VAL A 53 13.72 -4.25 -6.79
CA VAL A 53 13.21 -4.50 -8.13
C VAL A 53 13.63 -3.29 -8.97
N GLU A 54 14.30 -3.52 -10.09
CA GLU A 54 14.68 -2.42 -10.97
C GLU A 54 13.41 -1.71 -11.49
N ALA A 55 13.46 -0.37 -11.58
CA ALA A 55 12.32 0.44 -11.96
C ALA A 55 11.64 0.03 -13.30
N PRO A 56 12.39 -0.40 -14.35
CA PRO A 56 11.78 -0.86 -15.60
C PRO A 56 10.90 -2.11 -15.44
N ASP A 57 11.30 -3.07 -14.60
CA ASP A 57 10.56 -4.32 -14.39
C ASP A 57 9.24 -4.07 -13.64
N LEU A 58 9.25 -3.15 -12.67
CA LEU A 58 8.05 -2.71 -11.97
C LEU A 58 7.04 -2.07 -12.94
N GLN A 59 7.51 -1.24 -13.85
CA GLN A 59 6.64 -0.53 -14.80
C GLN A 59 6.00 -1.50 -15.80
N ARG A 60 6.76 -2.44 -16.37
CA ARG A 60 6.22 -3.48 -17.26
C ARG A 60 5.17 -4.36 -16.57
N ARG A 61 5.39 -4.70 -15.30
CA ARG A 61 4.42 -5.45 -14.49
C ARG A 61 3.13 -4.66 -14.27
N LEU A 62 3.24 -3.38 -13.90
CA LEU A 62 2.09 -2.50 -13.74
C LEU A 62 1.25 -2.44 -15.02
N TRP A 63 1.89 -2.34 -16.18
CA TRP A 63 1.19 -2.40 -17.47
C TRP A 63 0.48 -3.73 -17.70
N ALA A 64 1.13 -4.85 -17.42
CA ALA A 64 0.52 -6.16 -17.59
C ALA A 64 -0.70 -6.37 -16.68
N LEU A 65 -0.63 -5.89 -15.43
CA LEU A 65 -1.76 -5.88 -14.51
C LEU A 65 -2.88 -4.97 -15.02
N HIS A 66 -2.53 -3.77 -15.48
CA HIS A 66 -3.49 -2.79 -15.98
C HIS A 66 -4.19 -3.26 -17.26
N LYS A 67 -3.49 -3.93 -18.19
CA LYS A 67 -4.07 -4.66 -19.33
C LYS A 67 -5.06 -5.73 -18.87
N THR A 68 -4.74 -6.46 -17.82
CA THR A 68 -5.63 -7.49 -17.25
C THR A 68 -6.90 -6.84 -16.69
N MET A 69 -6.77 -5.76 -15.93
CA MET A 69 -7.89 -4.97 -15.41
C MET A 69 -8.81 -4.50 -16.56
N TRP A 70 -8.27 -3.97 -17.66
CA TRP A 70 -9.09 -3.52 -18.80
C TRP A 70 -9.99 -4.63 -19.37
N LYS A 71 -9.52 -5.88 -19.37
CA LYS A 71 -10.28 -7.04 -19.88
C LYS A 71 -11.40 -7.46 -18.95
N ILE A 72 -11.20 -7.31 -17.64
CA ILE A 72 -12.11 -7.85 -16.63
C ILE A 72 -12.94 -6.80 -15.91
N THR A 73 -12.81 -5.51 -16.19
CA THR A 73 -13.57 -4.46 -15.49
C THR A 73 -14.88 -4.10 -16.21
N ASP A 74 -15.95 -3.81 -15.47
CA ASP A 74 -17.23 -3.27 -16.00
C ASP A 74 -17.28 -1.75 -15.91
N TYR A 75 -16.34 -1.14 -15.20
CA TYR A 75 -16.33 0.30 -15.00
C TYR A 75 -15.62 0.97 -16.16
N GLN A 76 -16.36 1.76 -16.95
CA GLN A 76 -15.82 2.51 -18.08
C GLN A 76 -14.63 3.40 -17.67
N ARG A 77 -14.68 3.96 -16.44
CA ARG A 77 -13.57 4.74 -15.87
C ARG A 77 -12.28 3.93 -15.75
N LEU A 78 -12.34 2.68 -15.29
CA LEU A 78 -11.18 1.80 -15.20
C LEU A 78 -10.76 1.29 -16.58
N ARG A 79 -11.73 0.95 -17.44
CA ARG A 79 -11.50 0.49 -18.82
C ARG A 79 -10.79 1.54 -19.68
N GLY A 80 -11.09 2.82 -19.48
CA GLY A 80 -10.49 3.94 -20.19
C GLY A 80 -9.23 4.52 -19.53
N CYS A 81 -8.96 4.18 -18.27
CA CYS A 81 -7.81 4.68 -17.51
C CYS A 81 -6.50 4.35 -18.22
N HIS A 82 -5.67 5.37 -18.49
CA HIS A 82 -4.40 5.29 -19.23
C HIS A 82 -4.53 4.66 -20.63
N ARG A 83 -5.75 4.55 -21.16
CA ARG A 83 -6.09 3.90 -22.44
C ARG A 83 -6.66 4.90 -23.45
N TYR A 84 -7.68 5.64 -23.05
CA TYR A 84 -8.37 6.59 -23.92
C TYR A 84 -7.75 7.98 -23.78
N ILE A 85 -7.74 8.73 -24.89
CA ILE A 85 -7.37 10.14 -24.88
C ILE A 85 -8.39 10.92 -24.05
N ALA A 86 -7.91 11.85 -23.24
CA ALA A 86 -8.74 12.72 -22.41
C ALA A 86 -9.69 13.56 -23.27
N GLY A 87 -10.92 13.76 -22.80
CA GLY A 87 -11.92 14.54 -23.53
C GLY A 87 -11.40 15.95 -23.87
N GLY A 88 -11.56 16.36 -25.13
CA GLY A 88 -11.08 17.67 -25.61
C GLY A 88 -9.58 17.77 -25.88
N ALA A 89 -8.77 16.74 -25.58
CA ALA A 89 -7.33 16.79 -25.84
C ALA A 89 -6.95 16.54 -27.31
N GLY A 90 -7.79 15.84 -28.08
CA GLY A 90 -7.58 15.55 -29.52
C GLY A 90 -6.48 14.51 -29.81
N ALA A 91 -5.40 14.51 -29.06
CA ALA A 91 -4.24 13.65 -29.25
C ALA A 91 -3.66 13.15 -27.91
N ALA A 92 -2.97 12.01 -27.96
CA ALA A 92 -2.06 11.58 -26.91
C ALA A 92 -0.74 12.34 -27.04
N SER A 93 -0.25 12.90 -25.94
CA SER A 93 0.96 13.73 -25.90
C SER A 93 2.14 12.90 -25.42
N LEU A 94 3.22 12.84 -26.19
CA LEU A 94 4.49 12.27 -25.72
C LEU A 94 5.32 13.41 -25.12
N ARG A 95 5.64 13.30 -23.84
CA ARG A 95 6.34 14.34 -23.08
C ARG A 95 7.70 13.85 -22.59
N TRP A 96 8.69 14.71 -22.68
CA TRP A 96 9.98 14.53 -22.02
C TRP A 96 10.07 15.50 -20.84
N HIS A 97 10.51 15.01 -19.69
CA HIS A 97 10.59 15.80 -18.48
C HIS A 97 12.03 16.21 -18.19
N GLU A 98 12.92 15.22 -18.08
CA GLU A 98 14.31 15.38 -17.69
C GLU A 98 15.08 14.11 -18.08
N PRO A 99 16.42 14.10 -18.04
CA PRO A 99 17.19 12.90 -18.36
C PRO A 99 16.75 11.70 -17.52
N GLY A 100 16.40 10.61 -18.20
CA GLY A 100 15.85 9.40 -17.58
C GLY A 100 14.33 9.41 -17.36
N ARG A 101 13.60 10.45 -17.78
CA ARG A 101 12.15 10.56 -17.55
C ARG A 101 11.37 11.12 -18.75
N ALA A 102 10.47 10.30 -19.27
CA ALA A 102 9.46 10.66 -20.27
C ALA A 102 8.11 9.99 -19.93
N SER A 103 7.02 10.45 -20.53
CA SER A 103 5.68 9.90 -20.28
C SER A 103 4.73 10.11 -21.45
N TRP A 104 3.65 9.33 -21.46
CA TRP A 104 2.46 9.65 -22.26
C TRP A 104 1.47 10.43 -21.40
N ALA A 105 0.99 11.55 -21.92
CA ALA A 105 0.04 12.44 -21.28
C ALA A 105 -1.20 12.64 -22.16
N SER A 106 -2.12 13.47 -21.69
CA SER A 106 -3.43 13.70 -22.34
C SER A 106 -4.29 12.43 -22.40
N LEU A 107 -4.14 11.53 -21.43
CA LEU A 107 -4.91 10.31 -21.29
C LEU A 107 -5.91 10.44 -20.14
N CYS A 108 -7.05 9.76 -20.26
CA CYS A 108 -8.02 9.63 -19.18
C CYS A 108 -7.37 8.92 -17.98
N THR A 109 -7.59 9.42 -16.77
CA THR A 109 -7.19 8.72 -15.54
C THR A 109 -8.41 8.36 -14.69
N SER A 110 -8.30 7.24 -13.98
CA SER A 110 -9.34 6.80 -13.04
C SER A 110 -9.11 7.32 -11.63
N SER A 111 -7.91 7.84 -11.33
CA SER A 111 -7.52 8.30 -10.00
C SER A 111 -7.93 7.34 -8.87
N SER A 112 -7.96 6.05 -9.20
CA SER A 112 -8.41 4.99 -8.31
C SER A 112 -7.20 4.37 -7.65
N VAL A 113 -7.01 4.68 -6.37
CA VAL A 113 -5.99 4.07 -5.51
C VAL A 113 -6.21 2.58 -5.24
N TRP A 114 -7.39 2.06 -5.58
CA TRP A 114 -7.80 0.69 -5.24
C TRP A 114 -7.83 -0.24 -6.44
N ALA A 115 -8.41 0.21 -7.55
CA ALA A 115 -8.75 -0.67 -8.65
C ALA A 115 -7.86 -0.47 -9.87
N SER A 116 -7.07 0.61 -9.94
CA SER A 116 -6.20 0.88 -11.08
C SER A 116 -4.72 0.75 -10.70
N PRO A 117 -3.98 -0.23 -11.24
CA PRO A 117 -2.55 -0.40 -10.93
C PRO A 117 -1.72 0.86 -11.18
N LEU A 118 -1.91 1.52 -12.33
CA LEU A 118 -1.15 2.72 -12.69
C LEU A 118 -1.50 3.93 -11.81
N SER A 119 -2.80 4.22 -11.62
CA SER A 119 -3.22 5.34 -10.75
C SER A 119 -2.80 5.10 -9.29
N ALA A 120 -2.94 3.88 -8.78
CA ALA A 120 -2.52 3.54 -7.42
C ALA A 120 -1.02 3.72 -7.21
N ALA A 121 -0.19 3.37 -8.20
CA ALA A 121 1.26 3.58 -8.13
C ALA A 121 1.62 5.08 -8.13
N ALA A 122 1.02 5.87 -9.02
CA ALA A 122 1.27 7.31 -9.11
C ALA A 122 0.82 8.06 -7.85
N ILE A 123 -0.42 7.83 -7.40
CA ILE A 123 -0.96 8.43 -6.18
C ILE A 123 -0.14 7.99 -4.96
N GLY A 124 0.19 6.70 -4.87
CA GLY A 124 1.00 6.16 -3.78
C GLY A 124 2.33 6.90 -3.64
N LYS A 125 3.02 7.19 -4.75
CA LYS A 125 4.30 7.93 -4.74
C LYS A 125 4.12 9.31 -4.12
N THR A 126 3.11 10.06 -4.55
CA THR A 126 2.80 11.39 -3.99
C THR A 126 2.44 11.31 -2.52
N ARG A 127 1.59 10.35 -2.12
CA ARG A 127 1.23 10.15 -0.71
C ARG A 127 2.42 9.75 0.17
N ALA A 128 3.40 9.02 -0.36
CA ALA A 128 4.64 8.70 0.37
C ALA A 128 5.42 9.96 0.71
N VAL A 129 5.55 10.87 -0.26
CA VAL A 129 6.20 12.17 -0.05
C VAL A 129 5.44 12.99 0.99
N GLU A 130 4.11 13.09 0.89
CA GLU A 130 3.28 13.81 1.87
C GLU A 130 3.51 13.31 3.32
N VAL A 131 3.47 12.00 3.53
CA VAL A 131 3.65 11.42 4.86
C VAL A 131 5.10 11.59 5.34
N SER A 132 6.09 11.45 4.46
CA SER A 132 7.49 11.72 4.81
C SER A 132 7.69 13.16 5.26
N THR A 133 7.23 14.12 4.47
CA THR A 133 7.30 15.55 4.80
C THR A 133 6.60 15.85 6.12
N ALA A 134 5.41 15.27 6.35
CA ALA A 134 4.70 15.44 7.60
C ALA A 134 5.49 14.94 8.81
N LEU A 135 6.10 13.76 8.71
CA LEU A 135 6.90 13.18 9.78
C LEU A 135 8.18 13.98 10.03
N ASP A 136 8.88 14.38 8.98
CA ASP A 136 10.09 15.20 9.09
C ASP A 136 9.79 16.54 9.78
N ASN A 137 8.69 17.19 9.39
CA ASN A 137 8.24 18.44 10.01
C ASN A 137 7.81 18.21 11.47
N TRP A 138 7.10 17.11 11.75
CA TRP A 138 6.66 16.77 13.11
C TRP A 138 7.84 16.62 14.09
N PHE A 139 8.88 15.89 13.69
CA PHE A 139 10.06 15.68 14.53
C PHE A 139 10.98 16.91 14.64
N LYS A 140 10.91 17.83 13.68
CA LYS A 140 11.66 19.11 13.73
C LYS A 140 11.05 20.14 14.69
N GLN A 141 9.73 20.06 14.94
CA GLN A 141 9.03 21.03 15.78
C GLN A 141 9.55 21.02 17.22
N GLU A 142 9.62 19.85 17.87
CA GLU A 142 10.03 19.73 19.27
C GLU A 142 10.75 18.41 19.54
N LYS A 143 11.73 18.41 20.45
CA LYS A 143 12.55 17.21 20.75
C LYS A 143 11.75 16.08 21.41
N GLN A 144 10.72 16.42 22.19
CA GLN A 144 9.85 15.47 22.89
C GLN A 144 8.74 14.86 22.02
N HIS A 145 8.55 15.36 20.80
CA HIS A 145 7.55 14.80 19.88
C HIS A 145 7.84 13.33 19.57
N SER A 146 6.79 12.53 19.55
CA SER A 146 6.85 11.10 19.27
C SER A 146 5.74 10.66 18.33
N VAL A 147 5.87 9.43 17.84
CA VAL A 147 4.87 8.80 16.97
C VAL A 147 4.59 7.40 17.48
N GLU A 148 3.30 7.08 17.67
CA GLU A 148 2.84 5.74 18.00
C GLU A 148 2.15 5.13 16.77
N PHE A 149 2.51 3.90 16.43
CA PHE A 149 1.97 3.12 15.33
C PHE A 149 0.88 2.18 15.85
N LEU A 150 -0.34 2.40 15.39
CA LEU A 150 -1.54 1.68 15.81
C LEU A 150 -2.05 0.80 14.66
N THR A 151 -2.14 -0.50 14.88
CA THR A 151 -2.82 -1.44 13.98
C THR A 151 -4.18 -1.82 14.56
N LEU A 152 -5.23 -1.73 13.73
CA LEU A 152 -6.60 -2.08 14.10
C LEU A 152 -7.18 -3.08 13.11
N THR A 153 -7.61 -4.23 13.62
CA THR A 153 -8.16 -5.34 12.85
C THR A 153 -9.52 -5.73 13.41
N LEU A 154 -10.47 -6.08 12.54
CA LEU A 154 -11.75 -6.66 12.94
C LEU A 154 -11.63 -8.19 13.06
N ALA A 155 -12.42 -8.79 13.94
CA ALA A 155 -12.64 -10.23 13.90
C ALA A 155 -13.80 -10.52 12.94
N HIS A 156 -13.45 -10.87 11.70
CA HIS A 156 -14.40 -11.23 10.65
C HIS A 156 -14.32 -12.72 10.28
N ASP A 157 -15.30 -13.17 9.50
CA ASP A 157 -15.28 -14.48 8.86
C ASP A 157 -15.75 -14.40 7.39
N LYS A 158 -15.69 -15.54 6.69
CA LYS A 158 -15.88 -15.62 5.23
C LYS A 158 -17.30 -15.28 4.77
N GLU A 159 -18.26 -15.26 5.68
CA GLU A 159 -19.67 -14.98 5.39
C GLU A 159 -19.91 -13.46 5.29
N GLN A 160 -18.99 -12.67 5.81
CA GLN A 160 -19.06 -11.21 5.78
C GLN A 160 -18.45 -10.66 4.50
N SER A 161 -19.24 -9.86 3.79
CA SER A 161 -18.85 -9.19 2.55
C SER A 161 -17.78 -8.12 2.78
N LEU A 162 -17.08 -7.72 1.71
CA LEU A 162 -16.11 -6.62 1.74
C LEU A 162 -16.78 -5.32 2.24
N GLN A 163 -17.98 -5.01 1.73
CA GLN A 163 -18.76 -3.86 2.16
C GLN A 163 -19.01 -3.86 3.68
N GLU A 164 -19.50 -4.97 4.25
CA GLU A 164 -19.79 -5.07 5.69
C GLU A 164 -18.54 -4.89 6.55
N VAL A 165 -17.44 -5.54 6.16
CA VAL A 165 -16.16 -5.43 6.87
C VAL A 165 -15.66 -3.98 6.83
N TRP A 166 -15.67 -3.34 5.66
CA TRP A 166 -15.15 -1.98 5.51
C TRP A 166 -16.04 -0.93 6.19
N ASP A 167 -17.35 -1.06 6.10
CA ASP A 167 -18.28 -0.13 6.75
C ASP A 167 -18.21 -0.25 8.26
N THR A 168 -18.04 -1.47 8.78
CA THR A 168 -17.80 -1.71 10.20
C THR A 168 -16.45 -1.14 10.64
N LEU A 169 -15.40 -1.28 9.83
CA LEU A 169 -14.08 -0.69 10.10
C LEU A 169 -14.16 0.84 10.21
N ALA A 170 -14.88 1.48 9.28
CA ALA A 170 -15.09 2.91 9.27
C ALA A 170 -15.94 3.39 10.45
N TYR A 171 -16.99 2.63 10.81
CA TYR A 171 -17.80 2.88 12.00
C TYR A 171 -16.98 2.75 13.29
N ALA A 172 -16.20 1.67 13.43
CA ALA A 172 -15.36 1.41 14.58
C ALA A 172 -14.30 2.49 14.78
N TRP A 173 -13.65 2.93 13.69
CA TRP A 173 -12.70 4.04 13.74
C TRP A 173 -13.35 5.33 14.25
N ARG A 174 -14.54 5.67 13.75
CA ARG A 174 -15.29 6.83 14.27
C ARG A 174 -15.59 6.66 15.76
N GLY A 175 -15.96 5.45 16.20
CA GLY A 175 -16.16 5.14 17.62
C GLY A 175 -14.91 5.36 18.48
N VAL A 176 -13.71 5.16 17.94
CA VAL A 176 -12.45 5.41 18.63
C VAL A 176 -12.16 6.90 18.77
N VAL A 177 -12.27 7.69 17.70
CA VAL A 177 -11.78 9.08 17.67
C VAL A 177 -12.85 10.17 17.78
N ALA A 178 -14.13 9.82 17.71
CA ALA A 178 -15.23 10.78 17.82
C ALA A 178 -15.94 10.74 19.19
N GLY A 179 -15.63 9.78 20.06
CA GLY A 179 -16.25 9.70 21.38
C GLY A 179 -15.79 10.81 22.33
N ALA A 180 -16.61 11.10 23.34
CA ALA A 180 -16.26 12.06 24.38
C ALA A 180 -15.07 11.55 25.23
N SER A 181 -14.93 10.22 25.41
CA SER A 181 -13.72 9.62 26.02
C SER A 181 -12.43 9.90 25.24
N TRP A 182 -12.50 10.15 23.94
CA TRP A 182 -11.34 10.55 23.13
C TRP A 182 -11.13 12.07 23.16
N ARG A 183 -12.19 12.84 22.89
CA ARG A 183 -12.10 14.31 22.75
C ARG A 183 -12.02 15.06 24.07
N GLY A 184 -12.54 14.48 25.14
CA GLY A 184 -12.81 15.14 26.40
C GLY A 184 -14.13 15.90 26.37
N GLY A 185 -14.47 16.51 27.50
CA GLY A 185 -15.61 17.40 27.65
C GLY A 185 -15.34 18.44 28.72
N LYS A 186 -16.36 19.24 29.08
CA LYS A 186 -16.21 20.31 30.10
C LYS A 186 -15.72 19.80 31.47
N ARG A 187 -15.96 18.53 31.78
CA ARG A 187 -15.75 17.94 33.13
C ARG A 187 -14.63 16.92 33.20
N TYR A 188 -14.01 16.54 32.09
CA TYR A 188 -12.95 15.55 32.08
C TYR A 188 -12.08 15.67 30.83
N GLU A 189 -10.81 15.30 31.01
CA GLU A 189 -9.84 15.19 29.94
C GLU A 189 -10.06 13.91 29.13
N GLY A 190 -10.11 14.02 27.81
CA GLY A 190 -10.16 12.85 26.93
C GLY A 190 -8.77 12.30 26.60
N ASP A 191 -8.73 11.06 26.13
CA ASP A 191 -7.48 10.37 25.78
C ASP A 191 -6.60 11.18 24.82
N ARG A 192 -7.19 11.93 23.89
CA ARG A 192 -6.43 12.78 22.97
C ARG A 192 -5.53 13.76 23.71
N ALA A 193 -6.07 14.47 24.70
CA ALA A 193 -5.30 15.43 25.49
C ALA A 193 -4.42 14.72 26.51
N ARG A 194 -4.99 13.74 27.25
CA ARG A 194 -4.29 12.96 28.28
C ARG A 194 -3.00 12.33 27.79
N PHE A 195 -3.03 11.74 26.60
CA PHE A 195 -1.88 11.07 25.99
C PHE A 195 -1.12 11.96 25.00
N GLY A 196 -1.48 13.24 24.85
CA GLY A 196 -0.71 14.18 24.02
C GLY A 196 -0.91 14.02 22.50
N VAL A 197 -1.95 13.31 22.05
CA VAL A 197 -2.19 13.07 20.62
C VAL A 197 -2.66 14.36 19.93
N LYS A 198 -1.79 14.98 19.13
CA LYS A 198 -2.14 16.20 18.37
C LYS A 198 -2.82 15.86 17.06
N HIS A 199 -2.25 14.92 16.32
CA HIS A 199 -2.70 14.54 14.98
C HIS A 199 -2.72 13.02 14.81
N TRP A 200 -3.43 12.58 13.77
CA TRP A 200 -3.30 11.23 13.27
C TRP A 200 -3.31 11.19 11.75
N ILE A 201 -2.65 10.17 11.20
CA ILE A 201 -2.64 9.80 9.78
C ILE A 201 -3.02 8.33 9.73
N LYS A 202 -4.05 7.96 8.98
CA LYS A 202 -4.44 6.55 8.83
C LYS A 202 -4.37 6.11 7.38
N SER A 203 -3.97 4.87 7.15
CA SER A 203 -4.18 4.16 5.90
C SER A 203 -5.06 2.92 6.13
N VAL A 204 -5.80 2.56 5.08
CA VAL A 204 -6.53 1.29 5.00
C VAL A 204 -5.73 0.33 4.14
N GLU A 205 -5.61 -0.91 4.56
CA GLU A 205 -5.02 -2.01 3.80
C GLU A 205 -6.01 -3.17 3.75
N ALA A 206 -6.03 -3.89 2.62
CA ALA A 206 -6.95 -4.99 2.40
C ALA A 206 -6.25 -6.18 1.75
N THR A 207 -6.55 -7.38 2.25
CA THR A 207 -6.15 -8.66 1.64
C THR A 207 -7.34 -9.62 1.63
N HIS A 208 -7.26 -10.68 0.83
CA HIS A 208 -8.23 -11.76 0.81
C HIS A 208 -7.55 -13.10 1.10
N GLY A 209 -8.06 -13.84 2.08
CA GLY A 209 -7.51 -15.13 2.51
C GLY A 209 -8.59 -16.21 2.64
N ALA A 210 -8.28 -17.27 3.38
CA ALA A 210 -9.20 -18.39 3.62
C ALA A 210 -10.48 -17.97 4.39
N HIS A 211 -10.43 -16.86 5.13
CA HIS A 211 -11.55 -16.33 5.92
C HIS A 211 -12.21 -15.10 5.27
N GLY A 212 -12.07 -14.92 3.96
CA GLY A 212 -12.66 -13.80 3.24
C GLY A 212 -11.78 -12.55 3.24
N TRP A 213 -12.40 -11.37 3.25
CA TRP A 213 -11.73 -10.07 3.17
C TRP A 213 -11.20 -9.60 4.52
N HIS A 214 -9.88 -9.43 4.62
CA HIS A 214 -9.19 -8.84 5.76
C HIS A 214 -8.89 -7.38 5.46
N VAL A 215 -9.69 -6.47 6.04
CA VAL A 215 -9.45 -5.02 5.96
C VAL A 215 -8.99 -4.54 7.33
N HIS A 216 -7.84 -3.85 7.39
CA HIS A 216 -7.29 -3.31 8.62
C HIS A 216 -6.85 -1.85 8.46
N LEU A 217 -6.74 -1.15 9.59
CA LEU A 217 -6.20 0.21 9.65
C LEU A 217 -4.79 0.19 10.21
N HIS A 218 -3.91 0.93 9.55
CA HIS A 218 -2.67 1.40 10.15
C HIS A 218 -2.82 2.89 10.44
N VAL A 219 -2.45 3.31 11.64
CA VAL A 219 -2.60 4.69 12.08
C VAL A 219 -1.33 5.15 12.75
N LEU A 220 -0.79 6.28 12.30
CA LEU A 220 0.15 7.07 13.08
C LEU A 220 -0.62 8.00 13.99
N LEU A 221 -0.33 7.90 15.28
CA LEU A 221 -0.69 8.92 16.26
C LEU A 221 0.54 9.80 16.48
N LEU A 222 0.41 11.09 16.22
CA LEU A 222 1.47 12.09 16.40
C LEU A 222 1.28 12.74 17.79
N LEU A 223 2.22 12.49 18.70
CA LEU A 223 2.13 12.85 20.11
C LEU A 223 3.14 13.92 20.50
N ASP A 224 2.71 14.91 21.28
CA ASP A 224 3.57 16.02 21.76
C ASP A 224 4.56 15.61 22.86
N LYS A 225 4.57 14.34 23.24
CA LYS A 225 5.42 13.75 24.26
C LYS A 225 5.70 12.28 23.94
N GLU A 226 6.70 11.71 24.59
CA GLU A 226 6.88 10.26 24.60
C GLU A 226 5.98 9.60 25.63
N LEU A 227 5.39 8.46 25.29
CA LEU A 227 4.63 7.65 26.25
C LEU A 227 5.54 6.65 26.98
N THR A 228 5.34 6.56 28.29
CA THR A 228 5.84 5.42 29.07
C THR A 228 5.12 4.13 28.65
N GLN A 229 5.68 2.98 29.02
CA GLN A 229 5.06 1.70 28.71
C GLN A 229 3.65 1.56 29.29
N ASP A 230 3.44 2.02 30.53
CA ASP A 230 2.13 2.01 31.18
C ASP A 230 1.13 2.95 30.50
N GLN A 231 1.58 4.13 30.08
CA GLN A 231 0.74 5.07 29.34
C GLN A 231 0.33 4.50 27.98
N ARG A 232 1.27 3.87 27.26
CA ARG A 232 0.98 3.19 25.99
C ARG A 232 -0.01 2.05 26.18
N GLY A 233 0.18 1.21 27.20
CA GLY A 233 -0.75 0.12 27.54
C GLY A 233 -2.14 0.63 27.92
N ALA A 234 -2.23 1.74 28.66
CA ALA A 234 -3.50 2.38 28.99
C ALA A 234 -4.22 2.92 27.74
N LEU A 235 -3.50 3.63 26.86
CA LEU A 235 -4.05 4.12 25.60
C LEU A 235 -4.51 2.97 24.69
N GLU A 236 -3.71 1.91 24.55
CA GLU A 236 -4.05 0.70 23.79
C GLU A 236 -5.33 0.05 24.33
N SER A 237 -5.43 -0.16 25.64
CA SER A 237 -6.60 -0.78 26.29
C SER A 237 -7.86 0.08 26.11
N ASN A 238 -7.73 1.41 26.19
CA ASN A 238 -8.84 2.33 25.95
C ASN A 238 -9.31 2.30 24.49
N ILE A 239 -8.38 2.27 23.53
CA ILE A 239 -8.68 2.13 22.10
C ILE A 239 -9.34 0.77 21.83
N TYR A 240 -8.78 -0.32 22.35
CA TYR A 240 -9.35 -1.66 22.23
C TYR A 240 -10.79 -1.72 22.71
N SER A 241 -11.06 -1.15 23.89
CA SER A 241 -12.41 -1.14 24.47
C SER A 241 -13.42 -0.42 23.55
N ARG A 242 -13.05 0.74 23.00
CA ARG A 242 -13.91 1.48 22.05
C ARG A 242 -14.07 0.76 20.72
N TRP A 243 -12.98 0.23 20.17
CA TRP A 243 -12.96 -0.50 18.90
C TRP A 243 -13.81 -1.77 18.97
N SER A 244 -13.59 -2.60 19.99
CA SER A 244 -14.32 -3.84 20.23
C SER A 244 -15.81 -3.59 20.46
N ALA A 245 -16.17 -2.58 21.27
CA ALA A 245 -17.58 -2.24 21.48
C ALA A 245 -18.25 -1.75 20.18
N ALA A 246 -17.54 -1.00 19.35
CA ALA A 246 -18.08 -0.53 18.08
C ALA A 246 -18.23 -1.65 17.04
N ALA A 247 -17.30 -2.60 17.00
CA ALA A 247 -17.41 -3.79 16.15
C ALA A 247 -18.62 -4.66 16.56
N GLN A 248 -18.77 -4.95 17.86
CA GLN A 248 -19.89 -5.75 18.38
C GLN A 248 -21.26 -5.10 18.12
N ARG A 249 -21.37 -3.77 18.18
CA ARG A 249 -22.60 -3.05 17.80
C ARG A 249 -23.01 -3.26 16.33
N ARG A 250 -22.10 -3.71 15.47
CA ARG A 250 -22.36 -4.03 14.06
C ARG A 250 -22.45 -5.54 13.80
N GLY A 251 -22.55 -6.36 14.85
CA GLY A 251 -22.68 -7.82 14.74
C GLY A 251 -21.37 -8.56 14.56
N PHE A 252 -20.22 -7.89 14.66
CA PHE A 252 -18.90 -8.53 14.56
C PHE A 252 -18.49 -9.14 15.90
N LYS A 253 -17.69 -10.20 15.85
CA LYS A 253 -17.08 -10.80 17.05
C LYS A 253 -16.15 -9.78 17.72
N ALA A 254 -15.98 -9.91 19.03
CA ALA A 254 -14.97 -9.13 19.75
C ALA A 254 -13.57 -9.47 19.19
N PRO A 255 -12.78 -8.47 18.75
CA PRO A 255 -11.41 -8.71 18.32
C PRO A 255 -10.58 -9.30 19.46
N SER A 256 -9.61 -10.16 19.14
CA SER A 256 -8.71 -10.69 20.17
C SER A 256 -7.85 -9.57 20.75
N ARG A 257 -7.54 -9.63 22.05
CA ARG A 257 -6.60 -8.67 22.65
C ARG A 257 -5.19 -8.81 22.08
N ALA A 258 -4.78 -10.01 21.72
CA ALA A 258 -3.43 -10.27 21.19
C ALA A 258 -3.21 -9.75 19.77
N HIS A 259 -4.26 -9.67 18.93
CA HIS A 259 -4.11 -9.41 17.49
C HIS A 259 -5.10 -8.39 16.90
N GLY A 260 -6.08 -7.93 17.67
CA GLY A 260 -7.11 -7.00 17.19
C GLY A 260 -6.70 -5.53 17.25
N VAL A 261 -6.02 -5.12 18.32
CA VAL A 261 -5.52 -3.75 18.50
C VAL A 261 -4.10 -3.84 19.03
N LYS A 262 -3.17 -3.16 18.36
CA LYS A 262 -1.77 -3.13 18.78
C LYS A 262 -1.21 -1.73 18.63
N LEU A 263 -0.61 -1.19 19.68
CA LEU A 263 0.01 0.11 19.72
C LEU A 263 1.49 -0.03 20.06
N GLU A 264 2.35 0.45 19.15
CA GLU A 264 3.80 0.35 19.29
C GLU A 264 4.45 1.70 19.03
N LYS A 265 5.54 2.02 19.75
CA LYS A 265 6.33 3.21 19.44
C LYS A 265 6.90 3.06 18.03
N ALA A 266 6.63 4.02 17.14
CA ALA A 266 7.33 4.09 15.87
C ALA A 266 8.80 4.41 16.15
N ARG A 267 9.72 3.61 15.63
CA ARG A 267 11.13 3.78 15.97
C ARG A 267 11.67 5.11 15.42
N LYS A 268 12.40 5.83 16.27
CA LYS A 268 13.03 7.13 15.99
C LYS A 268 14.28 7.03 15.10
N ASP A 269 14.85 5.82 14.96
CA ASP A 269 16.08 5.51 14.22
C ASP A 269 15.88 5.38 12.70
N LYS A 270 14.64 5.46 12.23
CA LYS A 270 14.29 5.45 10.80
C LYS A 270 13.89 6.86 10.41
N ASN A 271 14.64 7.49 9.51
CA ASN A 271 14.31 8.79 8.91
C ASN A 271 12.82 8.84 8.51
N GLY A 272 12.16 10.00 8.57
CA GLY A 272 10.73 10.14 8.26
C GLY A 272 10.35 9.54 6.90
N HIS A 273 11.30 9.49 5.97
CA HIS A 273 11.24 8.76 4.71
C HIS A 273 10.87 7.27 4.84
N ASP A 274 11.44 6.52 5.77
CA ASP A 274 11.20 5.08 5.94
C ASP A 274 9.81 4.79 6.51
N LEU A 275 9.32 5.64 7.42
CA LEU A 275 7.99 5.50 8.01
C LEU A 275 6.90 6.02 7.07
N GLY A 276 7.15 7.10 6.34
CA GLY A 276 6.28 7.59 5.26
C GLY A 276 6.19 6.59 4.11
N THR A 277 7.32 6.03 3.71
CA THR A 277 7.38 4.90 2.78
C THR A 277 6.59 3.71 3.33
N TYR A 278 6.69 3.36 4.61
CA TYR A 278 5.96 2.22 5.19
C TYR A 278 4.42 2.38 5.14
N LEU A 279 3.88 3.58 5.33
CA LEU A 279 2.43 3.82 5.26
C LEU A 279 1.90 3.92 3.84
N ALA A 280 2.64 4.58 2.95
CA ALA A 280 2.30 4.64 1.53
C ALA A 280 2.60 3.31 0.79
N LYS A 281 3.43 2.45 1.39
CA LYS A 281 3.63 1.07 0.96
C LYS A 281 2.35 0.24 1.04
N GLY A 282 1.30 0.61 1.78
CA GLY A 282 0.01 -0.11 1.65
C GLY A 282 -0.49 -0.20 0.19
N SER A 283 -0.28 0.85 -0.60
CA SER A 283 -0.65 0.93 -2.02
C SER A 283 0.48 0.44 -2.93
N ILE A 284 1.71 0.95 -2.73
CA ILE A 284 2.87 0.62 -3.58
C ILE A 284 3.46 -0.76 -3.26
N ALA A 285 3.53 -1.17 -1.98
CA ALA A 285 3.98 -2.51 -1.61
C ALA A 285 2.99 -3.58 -2.01
N SER A 286 1.68 -3.32 -2.16
CA SER A 286 0.81 -4.34 -2.78
C SER A 286 1.28 -4.73 -4.20
N VAL A 287 1.84 -3.77 -4.96
CA VAL A 287 2.46 -3.99 -6.26
C VAL A 287 3.91 -4.50 -6.13
N ALA A 288 4.72 -3.89 -5.26
CA ALA A 288 6.12 -4.27 -5.08
C ALA A 288 6.28 -5.66 -4.42
N GLU A 289 5.42 -6.05 -3.49
CA GLU A 289 5.34 -7.42 -2.92
C GLU A 289 4.85 -8.43 -3.95
N THR A 290 3.98 -8.03 -4.88
CA THR A 290 3.61 -8.86 -6.04
C THR A 290 4.84 -9.17 -6.91
N LEU A 291 5.75 -8.21 -7.05
CA LEU A 291 7.03 -8.36 -7.75
C LEU A 291 8.07 -9.15 -6.97
N SER A 292 8.28 -8.81 -5.70
CA SER A 292 9.27 -9.47 -4.86
C SER A 292 8.99 -10.97 -4.66
N ARG A 293 7.72 -11.40 -4.61
CA ARG A 293 7.36 -12.82 -4.46
C ARG A 293 7.78 -13.69 -5.64
N GLU A 294 7.87 -13.15 -6.87
CA GLU A 294 8.33 -13.90 -8.05
C GLU A 294 9.85 -14.03 -8.09
N MET A 295 10.60 -13.00 -7.70
CA MET A 295 12.07 -13.10 -7.61
C MET A 295 12.50 -14.06 -6.48
N THR A 296 11.73 -14.15 -5.39
CA THR A 296 11.96 -15.13 -4.33
C THR A 296 11.34 -16.50 -4.61
N ALA A 297 10.52 -16.68 -5.65
CA ALA A 297 9.95 -17.99 -6.00
C ALA A 297 11.02 -19.00 -6.49
N GLY A 298 12.22 -18.52 -6.85
CA GLY A 298 13.39 -19.38 -7.08
C GLY A 298 14.12 -19.81 -5.81
N GLN A 299 13.78 -19.25 -4.64
CA GLN A 299 14.46 -19.52 -3.36
C GLN A 299 13.43 -19.58 -2.22
N SER A 300 12.97 -20.80 -1.91
CA SER A 300 12.28 -21.17 -0.66
C SER A 300 10.82 -20.76 -0.50
N SER A 301 9.91 -21.47 -1.18
CA SER A 301 8.52 -21.62 -0.73
C SER A 301 8.50 -22.35 0.62
N LYS A 302 8.43 -21.60 1.72
CA LYS A 302 8.18 -22.20 3.04
C LYS A 302 6.70 -22.53 3.17
N GLU A 303 6.42 -23.78 2.85
CA GLU A 303 5.20 -24.53 3.13
C GLU A 303 4.68 -24.23 4.55
N GLY A 304 3.40 -23.88 4.69
CA GLY A 304 2.71 -23.97 5.98
C GLY A 304 1.74 -22.86 6.42
N ARG A 305 1.40 -21.85 5.61
CA ARG A 305 0.26 -20.94 5.93
C ARG A 305 -0.52 -20.60 4.67
N ALA A 306 -1.85 -20.76 4.72
CA ALA A 306 -2.75 -20.29 3.67
C ALA A 306 -2.47 -18.80 3.39
N GLU A 307 -2.05 -18.51 2.16
CA GLU A 307 -1.46 -17.23 1.78
C GLU A 307 -2.58 -16.21 1.48
N SER A 308 -2.71 -15.16 2.30
CA SER A 308 -3.59 -14.02 2.00
C SER A 308 -3.03 -13.21 0.83
N ARG A 309 -3.89 -12.80 -0.09
CA ARG A 309 -3.50 -12.08 -1.32
C ARG A 309 -4.00 -10.65 -1.30
N THR A 310 -3.17 -9.69 -1.72
CA THR A 310 -3.64 -8.32 -2.00
C THR A 310 -4.52 -8.30 -3.26
N PRO A 311 -5.36 -7.27 -3.46
CA PRO A 311 -6.16 -7.13 -4.68
C PRO A 311 -5.34 -7.21 -5.98
N PHE A 312 -4.15 -6.59 -6.03
CA PHE A 312 -3.28 -6.68 -7.21
C PHE A 312 -2.59 -8.03 -7.36
N GLN A 313 -2.39 -8.80 -6.28
CA GLN A 313 -1.98 -10.21 -6.38
C GLN A 313 -3.11 -11.11 -6.92
N ILE A 314 -4.37 -10.80 -6.59
CA ILE A 314 -5.53 -11.46 -7.21
C ILE A 314 -5.56 -11.15 -8.71
N LEU A 315 -5.38 -9.88 -9.08
CA LEU A 315 -5.30 -9.46 -10.50
C LEU A 315 -4.14 -10.15 -11.25
N ASP A 316 -2.97 -10.28 -10.61
CA ASP A 316 -1.82 -11.00 -11.17
C ASP A 316 -2.10 -12.50 -11.31
N SER A 317 -2.89 -13.08 -10.40
CA SER A 317 -3.31 -14.49 -10.49
C SER A 317 -4.22 -14.72 -11.71
N ILE A 318 -5.14 -13.78 -12.00
CA ILE A 318 -5.98 -13.79 -13.21
C ILE A 318 -5.09 -13.73 -14.46
N ARG A 319 -4.15 -12.77 -14.48
CA ARG A 319 -3.20 -12.60 -15.58
C ARG A 319 -2.43 -13.89 -15.87
N LYS A 320 -1.85 -14.53 -14.84
CA LYS A 320 -1.05 -15.75 -14.96
C LYS A 320 -1.84 -16.94 -15.48
N LYS A 321 -3.09 -17.10 -15.04
CA LYS A 321 -3.97 -18.18 -15.49
C LYS A 321 -4.54 -17.94 -16.90
N TRP A 322 -4.45 -16.70 -17.40
CA TRP A 322 -5.05 -16.25 -18.65
C TRP A 322 -6.58 -16.52 -18.74
N ASP A 323 -7.24 -16.69 -17.60
CA ASP A 323 -8.67 -16.94 -17.51
C ASP A 323 -9.38 -15.69 -17.03
N THR A 324 -9.96 -14.95 -17.97
CA THR A 324 -10.71 -13.72 -17.72
C THR A 324 -12.23 -13.97 -17.62
N SER A 325 -12.66 -15.24 -17.61
CA SER A 325 -14.07 -15.59 -17.56
C SER A 325 -14.68 -15.34 -16.18
N LEU A 326 -16.00 -15.12 -16.13
CA LEU A 326 -16.74 -14.99 -14.86
C LEU A 326 -16.77 -16.30 -14.04
N LYS A 327 -16.37 -17.43 -14.64
CA LYS A 327 -16.23 -18.70 -13.93
C LYS A 327 -14.95 -18.73 -13.06
N ASN A 328 -13.99 -17.86 -13.35
CA ASN A 328 -12.80 -17.72 -12.53
C ASN A 328 -13.16 -17.05 -11.19
N PRO A 329 -12.96 -17.72 -10.04
CA PRO A 329 -13.24 -17.12 -8.74
C PRO A 329 -12.42 -15.86 -8.45
N ASP A 330 -11.20 -15.75 -9.01
CA ASP A 330 -10.38 -14.54 -8.85
C ASP A 330 -11.00 -13.34 -9.60
N VAL A 331 -11.67 -13.56 -10.74
CA VAL A 331 -12.42 -12.51 -11.44
C VAL A 331 -13.61 -12.05 -10.62
N GLN A 332 -14.35 -12.98 -9.98
CA GLN A 332 -15.46 -12.63 -9.08
C GLN A 332 -14.98 -11.83 -7.86
N LEU A 333 -13.85 -12.22 -7.26
CA LEU A 333 -13.21 -11.46 -6.17
C LEU A 333 -12.81 -10.06 -6.63
N TRP A 334 -12.23 -9.93 -7.82
CA TRP A 334 -11.90 -8.63 -8.39
C TRP A 334 -13.15 -7.77 -8.60
N ARG A 335 -14.28 -8.34 -9.05
CA ARG A 335 -15.53 -7.58 -9.19
C ARG A 335 -16.06 -7.06 -7.87
N ALA A 336 -16.05 -7.89 -6.84
CA ALA A 336 -16.43 -7.47 -5.49
C ALA A 336 -15.51 -6.35 -4.98
N TRP A 337 -14.20 -6.49 -5.22
CA TRP A 337 -13.21 -5.46 -4.89
C TRP A 337 -13.51 -4.14 -5.60
N GLU A 338 -13.69 -4.13 -6.92
CA GLU A 338 -14.00 -2.90 -7.66
C GLU A 338 -15.27 -2.24 -7.13
N LYS A 339 -16.35 -3.02 -6.95
CA LYS A 339 -17.64 -2.54 -6.47
C LYS A 339 -17.53 -1.85 -5.11
N ASP A 340 -16.89 -2.50 -4.15
CA ASP A 340 -16.97 -2.05 -2.75
C ASP A 340 -15.79 -1.16 -2.34
N SER A 341 -14.65 -1.17 -3.04
CA SER A 341 -13.50 -0.33 -2.70
C SER A 341 -13.57 1.07 -3.31
N MET A 342 -14.21 1.23 -4.48
CA MET A 342 -14.22 2.49 -5.19
C MET A 342 -14.90 3.62 -4.41
N GLY A 343 -14.35 4.83 -4.53
CA GLY A 343 -14.81 6.01 -3.79
C GLY A 343 -14.40 6.04 -2.32
N ARG A 344 -13.82 4.95 -1.77
CA ARG A 344 -13.30 4.94 -0.41
C ARG A 344 -11.93 5.61 -0.35
N ARG A 345 -11.70 6.39 0.70
CA ARG A 345 -10.41 7.05 0.93
C ARG A 345 -9.41 6.06 1.52
N GLN A 346 -8.26 5.90 0.87
CA GLN A 346 -7.17 5.04 1.36
C GLN A 346 -6.41 5.69 2.52
N ILE A 347 -5.97 6.94 2.37
CA ILE A 347 -5.25 7.69 3.41
C ILE A 347 -6.09 8.85 3.89
N ALA A 348 -6.28 8.96 5.21
CA ALA A 348 -6.99 10.08 5.82
C ALA A 348 -6.18 10.72 6.95
N TRP A 349 -6.41 12.00 7.15
CA TRP A 349 -5.71 12.83 8.14
C TRP A 349 -6.70 13.36 9.16
N SER A 350 -6.25 13.57 10.39
CA SER A 350 -7.03 14.34 11.38
C SER A 350 -7.20 15.79 10.94
N LYS A 351 -8.29 16.44 11.38
CA LYS A 351 -8.57 17.84 11.03
C LYS A 351 -7.39 18.75 11.37
N GLY A 352 -6.95 19.56 10.41
CA GLY A 352 -5.85 20.52 10.55
C GLY A 352 -4.43 19.91 10.54
N ALA A 353 -4.29 18.59 10.37
CA ALA A 353 -2.96 17.95 10.39
C ALA A 353 -2.10 18.36 9.19
N LYS A 354 -2.67 18.42 7.98
CA LYS A 354 -1.92 18.80 6.79
C LYS A 354 -1.30 20.19 6.93
N ASP A 355 -2.11 21.17 7.33
CA ASP A 355 -1.65 22.56 7.57
C ASP A 355 -0.58 22.62 8.67
N ALA A 356 -0.81 21.96 9.80
CA ALA A 356 0.12 21.94 10.93
C ALA A 356 1.46 21.25 10.61
N LEU A 357 1.48 20.39 9.59
CA LEU A 357 2.63 19.59 9.20
C LEU A 357 3.25 20.07 7.88
N GLY A 358 2.81 21.20 7.34
CA GLY A 358 3.34 21.78 6.10
C GLY A 358 3.14 20.91 4.87
N VAL A 359 2.01 20.18 4.80
CA VAL A 359 1.66 19.31 3.67
C VAL A 359 0.51 19.93 2.90
N SER A 360 0.66 20.08 1.59
CA SER A 360 -0.41 20.60 0.73
C SER A 360 -1.60 19.64 0.67
N ALA A 361 -2.81 20.20 0.70
CA ALA A 361 -4.03 19.43 0.56
C ALA A 361 -4.32 19.18 -0.93
N VAL A 362 -3.88 18.03 -1.44
CA VAL A 362 -4.12 17.62 -2.84
C VAL A 362 -5.11 16.46 -2.93
N SER A 363 -6.01 16.49 -3.90
CA SER A 363 -6.95 15.41 -4.23
C SER A 363 -6.20 14.18 -4.77
N ASP A 364 -6.88 13.05 -4.97
CA ASP A 364 -6.25 11.87 -5.58
C ASP A 364 -5.95 12.11 -7.06
N GLU A 365 -6.78 12.91 -7.73
CA GLU A 365 -6.58 13.37 -9.10
C GLU A 365 -5.33 14.26 -9.22
N GLU A 366 -5.20 15.25 -8.35
CA GLU A 366 -4.01 16.13 -8.29
C GLU A 366 -2.76 15.33 -7.89
N ALA A 367 -2.89 14.38 -6.96
CA ALA A 367 -1.78 13.53 -6.54
C ALA A 367 -1.26 12.63 -7.66
N GLU A 368 -2.14 12.14 -8.54
CA GLU A 368 -1.75 11.36 -9.72
C GLU A 368 -0.94 12.21 -10.72
N GLN A 369 -1.32 13.48 -10.91
CA GLN A 369 -0.67 14.40 -11.87
C GLN A 369 0.68 14.93 -11.36
N GLN A 370 0.81 15.25 -10.07
CA GLN A 370 2.04 15.80 -9.49
C GLN A 370 3.26 14.89 -9.64
N GLY A 371 3.05 13.58 -9.81
CA GLY A 371 4.14 12.62 -10.04
C GLY A 371 4.86 12.79 -11.38
N GLU A 372 4.25 13.52 -12.33
CA GLU A 372 4.72 13.63 -13.71
C GLU A 372 5.40 14.99 -13.99
N GLU A 373 5.07 16.05 -13.26
CA GLU A 373 5.51 17.42 -13.58
C GLU A 373 6.96 17.73 -13.14
N SER A 374 7.67 18.47 -14.00
CA SER A 374 8.98 19.09 -13.75
C SER A 374 9.03 20.40 -14.52
N HIS A 375 9.80 21.39 -14.04
CA HIS A 375 10.00 22.70 -14.68
C HIS A 375 10.55 22.61 -16.12
N THR A 376 11.09 21.45 -16.51
CA THR A 376 11.68 21.19 -17.83
C THR A 376 10.78 20.39 -18.76
N THR A 377 9.51 20.17 -18.39
CA THR A 377 8.60 19.33 -19.18
C THR A 377 8.27 19.97 -20.52
N VAL A 378 8.53 19.22 -21.60
CA VAL A 378 8.21 19.59 -22.97
C VAL A 378 7.44 18.50 -23.68
N GLU A 379 6.49 18.90 -24.53
CA GLU A 379 5.87 18.03 -25.51
C GLU A 379 6.81 17.84 -26.70
N VAL A 380 7.06 16.57 -27.04
CA VAL A 380 7.98 16.19 -28.12
C VAL A 380 7.28 15.56 -29.33
N ALA A 381 6.07 15.03 -29.16
CA ALA A 381 5.23 14.55 -30.27
C ALA A 381 3.77 14.40 -29.82
N ARG A 382 2.85 14.41 -30.78
CA ARG A 382 1.41 14.11 -30.59
C ARG A 382 0.97 12.98 -31.49
N VAL A 383 0.26 12.02 -30.94
CA VAL A 383 -0.42 10.97 -31.71
C VAL A 383 -1.91 11.26 -31.68
N GLU A 384 -2.42 11.70 -32.83
CA GLU A 384 -3.83 12.07 -33.02
C GLU A 384 -4.78 10.92 -32.72
N TYR A 385 -6.03 11.28 -32.38
CA TYR A 385 -7.06 10.31 -31.99
C TYR A 385 -7.19 9.14 -32.98
N GLU A 386 -7.23 9.41 -34.28
CA GLU A 386 -7.38 8.34 -35.28
C GLU A 386 -6.21 7.37 -35.26
N GLU A 387 -4.98 7.87 -35.21
CA GLU A 387 -3.80 7.02 -35.15
C GLU A 387 -3.71 6.23 -33.84
N TRP A 388 -4.05 6.87 -32.71
CA TRP A 388 -4.09 6.21 -31.40
C TRP A 388 -5.04 4.99 -31.39
N ASN A 389 -6.10 5.06 -32.20
CA ASN A 389 -7.15 4.04 -32.32
C ASN A 389 -6.99 3.12 -33.54
N ARG A 390 -6.01 3.38 -34.42
CA ARG A 390 -5.71 2.58 -35.60
C ARG A 390 -5.05 1.27 -35.18
N ALA A 391 -5.49 0.17 -35.78
CA ALA A 391 -4.78 -1.10 -35.65
C ALA A 391 -3.51 -1.04 -36.50
N ARG A 392 -2.35 -1.28 -35.89
CA ARG A 392 -1.08 -1.27 -36.60
C ARG A 392 -0.96 -2.50 -37.49
N GLU A 393 -0.34 -2.36 -38.65
CA GLU A 393 -0.22 -3.44 -39.65
C GLU A 393 0.69 -4.57 -39.19
N ASP A 394 1.71 -4.25 -38.40
CA ASP A 394 2.72 -5.18 -37.91
C ASP A 394 2.23 -6.11 -36.79
N THR A 395 1.35 -5.60 -35.93
CA THR A 395 0.91 -6.29 -34.69
C THR A 395 -0.59 -6.56 -34.66
N GLY A 396 -1.40 -5.84 -35.46
CA GLY A 396 -2.86 -5.80 -35.33
C GLY A 396 -3.35 -5.12 -34.06
N GLU A 397 -2.46 -4.73 -33.14
CA GLU A 397 -2.80 -4.02 -31.91
C GLU A 397 -2.91 -2.51 -32.17
N LYS A 398 -3.76 -1.85 -31.39
CA LYS A 398 -3.88 -0.39 -31.39
C LYS A 398 -2.86 0.18 -30.43
N LEU A 399 -2.26 1.34 -30.73
CA LEU A 399 -1.29 1.95 -29.82
C LEU A 399 -1.89 2.21 -28.43
N ARG A 400 -3.18 2.59 -28.35
CA ARG A 400 -3.91 2.73 -27.09
C ARG A 400 -3.91 1.49 -26.21
N ASP A 401 -3.88 0.31 -26.84
CA ASP A 401 -3.97 -0.99 -26.21
C ASP A 401 -2.57 -1.58 -25.97
N ASP A 402 -1.55 -1.18 -26.72
CA ASP A 402 -0.19 -1.70 -26.64
C ASP A 402 0.70 -0.93 -25.64
N LEU A 403 0.50 -1.21 -24.34
CA LEU A 403 1.33 -0.64 -23.28
C LEU A 403 2.82 -1.02 -23.37
N ALA A 404 3.18 -2.12 -24.03
CA ALA A 404 4.58 -2.53 -24.14
C ALA A 404 5.32 -1.59 -25.12
N THR A 405 4.81 -1.44 -26.35
CA THR A 405 5.37 -0.48 -27.31
C THR A 405 5.36 0.94 -26.75
N ARG A 406 4.27 1.36 -26.12
CA ARG A 406 4.21 2.69 -25.47
C ARG A 406 5.32 2.88 -24.45
N GLY A 407 5.68 1.82 -23.75
CA GLY A 407 6.78 1.77 -22.83
C GLY A 407 8.15 1.92 -23.47
N ASP A 408 8.40 1.15 -24.52
CA ASP A 408 9.66 1.23 -25.27
C ASP A 408 9.87 2.63 -25.86
N VAL A 409 8.79 3.28 -26.33
CA VAL A 409 8.82 4.68 -26.77
C VAL A 409 9.26 5.60 -25.64
N VAL A 410 8.64 5.48 -24.46
CA VAL A 410 8.99 6.28 -23.28
C VAL A 410 10.43 6.05 -22.85
N GLU A 411 10.87 4.80 -22.76
CA GLU A 411 12.23 4.43 -22.34
C GLU A 411 13.28 4.98 -23.31
N TYR A 412 13.04 4.88 -24.62
CA TYR A 412 13.95 5.39 -25.64
C TYR A 412 14.06 6.92 -25.63
N VAL A 413 12.94 7.63 -25.46
CA VAL A 413 12.90 9.10 -25.41
C VAL A 413 13.50 9.60 -24.09
N ALA A 414 13.29 8.90 -22.99
CA ALA A 414 13.84 9.24 -21.67
C ALA A 414 15.38 9.30 -21.65
N GLN A 415 16.07 8.56 -22.53
CA GLN A 415 17.53 8.58 -22.65
C GLN A 415 18.10 9.93 -23.14
N ALA A 416 17.25 10.82 -23.66
CA ALA A 416 17.69 12.15 -24.09
C ALA A 416 18.24 12.98 -22.92
N LYS A 417 19.31 13.73 -23.19
CA LYS A 417 19.89 14.68 -22.23
C LYS A 417 19.31 16.08 -22.35
N THR A 418 18.66 16.38 -23.48
CA THR A 418 18.11 17.71 -23.79
C THR A 418 16.75 17.60 -24.47
N PRO A 419 15.90 18.64 -24.39
CA PRO A 419 14.64 18.73 -25.14
C PRO A 419 14.79 18.45 -26.64
N GLY A 420 15.81 19.02 -27.28
CA GLY A 420 16.05 18.86 -28.72
C GLY A 420 16.48 17.43 -29.10
N GLU A 421 17.23 16.74 -28.23
CA GLU A 421 17.54 15.32 -28.42
C GLU A 421 16.29 14.45 -28.25
N ALA A 422 15.47 14.73 -27.23
CA ALA A 422 14.22 14.01 -26.98
C ALA A 422 13.27 14.11 -28.17
N HIS A 423 13.17 15.29 -28.77
CA HIS A 423 12.40 15.57 -29.97
C HIS A 423 12.84 14.72 -31.17
N LYS A 424 14.15 14.65 -31.44
CA LYS A 424 14.70 13.80 -32.51
C LYS A 424 14.47 12.31 -32.23
N ARG A 425 14.65 11.86 -30.98
CA ARG A 425 14.42 10.47 -30.58
C ARG A 425 12.96 10.05 -30.75
N ALA A 426 12.02 10.92 -30.34
CA ALA A 426 10.59 10.70 -30.54
C ALA A 426 10.28 10.49 -32.03
N ALA A 427 10.83 11.35 -32.90
CA ALA A 427 10.66 11.23 -34.34
C ALA A 427 11.18 9.90 -34.89
N THR A 428 12.37 9.49 -34.45
CA THR A 428 13.03 8.24 -34.87
C THR A 428 12.20 7.02 -34.50
N ILE A 429 11.80 6.89 -33.23
CA ILE A 429 11.10 5.68 -32.77
C ILE A 429 9.68 5.60 -33.31
N LEU A 430 8.95 6.71 -33.39
CA LEU A 430 7.59 6.70 -33.94
C LEU A 430 7.58 6.36 -35.44
N ARG A 431 8.57 6.84 -36.21
CA ARG A 431 8.75 6.43 -37.62
C ARG A 431 9.09 4.94 -37.74
N ALA A 432 9.99 4.44 -36.89
CA ALA A 432 10.35 3.02 -36.90
C ALA A 432 9.16 2.11 -36.59
N LEU A 433 8.24 2.56 -35.74
CA LEU A 433 6.99 1.88 -35.40
C LEU A 433 5.84 2.14 -36.39
N GLN A 434 6.09 2.92 -37.45
CA GLN A 434 5.09 3.34 -38.44
C GLN A 434 3.84 4.00 -37.79
N VAL A 435 4.06 4.72 -36.69
CA VAL A 435 3.03 5.50 -36.02
C VAL A 435 3.01 6.89 -36.62
N HIS A 436 1.86 7.35 -37.10
CA HIS A 436 1.70 8.73 -37.56
C HIS A 436 1.64 9.70 -36.37
N TYR A 437 2.38 10.81 -36.44
CA TYR A 437 2.44 11.78 -35.37
C TYR A 437 2.56 13.20 -35.91
N GLN A 438 2.14 14.17 -35.09
CA GLN A 438 2.44 15.58 -35.28
C GLN A 438 3.60 15.97 -34.37
N GLN A 439 4.46 16.82 -34.90
CA GLN A 439 5.62 17.33 -34.19
C GLN A 439 5.93 18.74 -34.72
N GLU A 440 6.13 19.65 -33.79
CA GLU A 440 6.41 21.07 -34.07
C GLU A 440 7.90 21.27 -34.36
N ASP A 441 8.32 22.39 -34.93
CA ASP A 441 9.73 22.59 -35.30
C ASP A 441 10.68 22.57 -34.08
N LYS A 442 10.16 22.86 -32.89
CA LYS A 442 10.88 22.86 -31.62
C LYS A 442 10.01 22.23 -30.51
N PRO A 443 10.61 21.67 -29.45
CA PRO A 443 9.88 21.20 -28.28
C PRO A 443 9.05 22.32 -27.66
N ILE A 444 7.79 22.02 -27.29
CA ILE A 444 6.87 23.01 -26.71
C ILE A 444 6.80 22.81 -25.19
N PRO A 445 6.92 23.88 -24.38
CA PRO A 445 6.64 23.80 -22.94
C PRO A 445 5.27 23.19 -22.68
N ALA A 446 5.19 22.21 -21.78
CA ALA A 446 3.95 21.50 -21.50
C ALA A 446 3.04 22.30 -20.55
N ASP A 447 2.54 23.46 -20.96
CA ASP A 447 1.57 24.21 -20.16
C ASP A 447 0.25 23.40 -20.05
N HIS A 448 -0.22 23.26 -18.81
CA HIS A 448 -0.96 22.12 -18.26
C HIS A 448 -2.27 21.72 -18.98
N ALA A 449 -2.24 20.61 -19.74
CA ALA A 449 -3.45 19.86 -20.04
C ALA A 449 -3.86 19.05 -18.81
N ALA A 450 -4.86 19.53 -18.07
CA ALA A 450 -5.46 18.75 -16.98
C ALA A 450 -6.00 17.43 -17.57
N ALA A 451 -5.56 16.29 -17.02
CA ALA A 451 -6.14 15.01 -17.40
C ALA A 451 -7.64 15.04 -17.09
N VAL A 452 -8.48 14.77 -18.08
CA VAL A 452 -9.93 14.68 -17.86
C VAL A 452 -10.18 13.45 -17.01
N VAL A 453 -10.55 13.71 -15.76
CA VAL A 453 -11.00 12.70 -14.82
C VAL A 453 -12.37 12.25 -15.30
N LEU A 454 -12.49 10.99 -15.70
CA LEU A 454 -13.80 10.43 -16.03
C LEU A 454 -14.66 10.54 -14.75
N PRO A 455 -15.87 11.13 -14.82
CA PRO A 455 -16.68 11.33 -13.64
C PRO A 455 -16.87 9.98 -12.93
N VAL A 456 -16.71 9.97 -11.60
CA VAL A 456 -17.37 8.94 -10.79
C VAL A 456 -18.83 9.04 -11.21
N ASN A 457 -19.35 8.01 -11.88
CA ASN A 457 -20.74 8.03 -12.27
C ASN A 457 -21.54 8.14 -10.97
N LYS A 458 -21.99 9.37 -10.63
CA LYS A 458 -22.77 9.64 -9.42
C LYS A 458 -24.07 8.83 -9.44
N THR A 459 -24.51 8.41 -10.63
CA THR A 459 -25.62 7.48 -10.85
C THR A 459 -25.25 6.06 -10.41
N GLN A 460 -24.03 5.56 -10.63
CA GLN A 460 -23.57 4.28 -10.08
C GLN A 460 -23.30 4.34 -8.57
N SER A 461 -22.84 5.49 -8.05
CA SER A 461 -22.77 5.71 -6.60
C SER A 461 -24.16 5.76 -5.94
N ARG A 462 -25.20 6.16 -6.69
CA ARG A 462 -26.60 6.19 -6.24
C ARG A 462 -27.29 4.83 -6.41
N GLU A 463 -27.06 4.11 -7.50
CA GLU A 463 -27.58 2.75 -7.72
C GLU A 463 -27.09 1.76 -6.64
N LEU A 464 -25.88 1.96 -6.10
CA LEU A 464 -25.36 1.18 -4.95
C LEU A 464 -25.97 1.57 -3.60
N LEU A 465 -26.66 2.72 -3.51
CA LEU A 465 -27.38 3.16 -2.30
C LEU A 465 -28.89 2.89 -2.41
N ASP A 466 -29.43 2.76 -3.62
CA ASP A 466 -30.85 2.45 -3.87
C ASP A 466 -31.12 0.94 -4.06
N ALA A 467 -30.07 0.11 -4.17
CA ALA A 467 -30.16 -1.35 -4.23
C ALA A 467 -29.40 -2.01 -3.07
N GLY A 468 -29.85 -1.76 -1.83
CA GLY A 468 -29.32 -2.42 -0.62
C GLY A 468 -29.69 -1.73 0.68
#